data_AF-A0A371SK72-F1
#
_entry.id   AF-A0A371SK72-F1
#
_cell.length_a   1.000
_cell.length_b   1.000
_cell.length_c   1.000
_cell.angle_alpha   90.00
_cell.angle_beta   90.00
_cell.angle_gamma   90.00
#
_symmetry.space_group_name_H-M   'P 1'
#
loop_
_entity.id
_entity.type
_entity.pdbx_description
1 polymer ?
#
loop_
_entity_poly.entity_id
_entity_poly.type
_entity_poly.pdbx_seq_one_letter_code
_entity_poly.pdbx_strand_id
1 'polypeptide(L)'
;MSIVPRFFLLMSFLILFFNGSSLGFILYEVRFDSLFGYGFFIFTSLIGVVFASIAEEPGTTKRFYCRYCLYGNWLVTLFPLYFHWVADSVFPILIETFL
;
A
#
# COMPACT_ATOMS: atom_id res chain seq x y z
N MET A 1 4.05 -1.96 29.16
CA MET A 1 3.82 -1.44 27.79
C MET A 1 2.88 -2.41 27.09
N SER A 2 1.79 -1.94 26.49
CA SER A 2 0.81 -2.82 25.84
C SER A 2 1.45 -3.63 24.70
N ILE A 3 1.14 -4.92 24.62
CA ILE A 3 1.62 -5.80 23.55
C ILE A 3 0.86 -5.55 22.23
N VAL A 4 -0.33 -4.96 22.34
CA VAL A 4 -1.28 -4.78 21.24
C VAL A 4 -0.76 -3.82 20.15
N PRO A 5 -0.29 -2.59 20.45
CA PRO A 5 0.26 -1.68 19.43
C PRO A 5 1.50 -2.25 18.74
N ARG A 6 2.33 -3.02 19.46
CA ARG A 6 3.51 -3.66 18.89
C ARG A 6 3.13 -4.69 17.85
N PHE A 7 2.09 -5.48 18.15
CA PHE A 7 1.57 -6.49 17.23
C PHE A 7 1.00 -5.85 15.96
N PHE A 8 0.14 -4.82 16.10
CA PHE A 8 -0.41 -4.12 14.95
C PHE A 8 0.67 -3.43 14.09
N LEU A 9 1.66 -2.79 14.71
CA LEU A 9 2.75 -2.18 13.97
C LEU A 9 3.58 -3.22 13.20
N LEU A 10 3.85 -4.38 13.81
CA LEU A 10 4.55 -5.48 13.15
C LEU A 10 3.75 -6.00 11.94
N MET A 11 2.44 -6.21 12.10
CA MET A 11 1.56 -6.64 11.01
C MET A 11 1.53 -5.62 9.88
N SER A 12 1.41 -4.33 10.21
CA SER A 12 1.45 -3.24 9.23
C SER A 12 2.78 -3.21 8.47
N PHE A 13 3.90 -3.46 9.16
CA PHE A 13 5.21 -3.52 8.55
C PHE A 13 5.37 -4.73 7.62
N LEU A 14 4.86 -5.90 8.00
CA LEU A 14 4.88 -7.10 7.15
C LEU A 14 4.06 -6.89 5.87
N ILE A 15 2.87 -6.29 5.99
CA ILE A 15 2.04 -5.92 4.84
C ILE A 15 2.81 -4.95 3.93
N LEU A 16 3.40 -3.90 4.52
CA LEU A 16 4.17 -2.91 3.76
C LEU A 16 5.37 -3.55 3.04
N PHE A 17 6.10 -4.44 3.70
CA PHE A 17 7.23 -5.12 3.10
C PHE A 17 6.80 -6.03 1.94
N PHE A 18 5.73 -6.79 2.14
CA PHE A 18 5.23 -7.73 1.13
C PHE A 18 4.61 -7.02 -0.08
N ASN A 19 3.79 -6.00 0.15
CA ASN A 19 3.14 -5.25 -0.94
C ASN A 19 4.08 -4.21 -1.56
N GLY A 20 4.93 -3.56 -0.76
CA GLY A 20 5.91 -2.57 -1.22
C GLY A 20 7.06 -3.17 -2.03
N SER A 21 7.35 -4.46 -1.88
CA SER A 21 8.28 -5.22 -2.75
C SER A 21 7.61 -5.80 -4.00
N SER A 22 6.37 -5.39 -4.29
CA SER A 22 5.52 -5.89 -5.39
C SER A 22 5.22 -7.39 -5.38
N LEU A 23 5.72 -8.16 -4.41
CA LEU A 23 5.42 -9.59 -4.27
C LEU A 23 3.92 -9.85 -4.07
N GLY A 24 3.26 -9.04 -3.24
CA GLY A 24 1.82 -9.16 -3.04
C GLY A 24 1.03 -8.89 -4.30
N PHE A 25 1.41 -7.87 -5.07
CA PHE A 25 0.76 -7.55 -6.34
C PHE A 25 0.83 -8.73 -7.31
N ILE A 26 2.04 -9.25 -7.54
CA ILE A 26 2.28 -10.40 -8.43
C ILE A 26 1.48 -11.61 -7.98
N LEU A 27 1.51 -11.93 -6.68
CA LEU A 27 0.83 -13.10 -6.15
C LEU A 27 -0.69 -13.00 -6.29
N TYR A 28 -1.27 -11.81 -6.03
CA TYR A 28 -2.71 -11.62 -6.15
C TYR A 28 -3.19 -11.62 -7.60
N GLU A 29 -2.45 -11.00 -8.54
CA GLU A 29 -2.78 -11.10 -9.96
C GLU A 29 -2.73 -12.55 -10.47
N VAL A 30 -1.64 -13.27 -10.18
CA VAL A 30 -1.48 -14.66 -10.64
C VAL A 30 -2.59 -15.55 -10.09
N ARG A 31 -3.11 -15.26 -8.89
CA ARG A 31 -4.12 -16.10 -8.24
C ARG A 31 -5.56 -15.73 -8.57
N PHE A 32 -5.85 -14.45 -8.74
CA PHE A 32 -7.23 -13.95 -8.79
C PHE A 32 -7.58 -13.20 -10.09
N ASP A 33 -6.68 -13.19 -11.08
CA ASP A 33 -6.80 -12.39 -12.31
C ASP A 33 -6.70 -10.88 -12.04
N SER A 34 -6.58 -10.08 -13.10
CA SER A 34 -6.20 -8.66 -13.04
C SER A 34 -7.11 -7.81 -12.12
N LEU A 35 -8.42 -7.81 -12.34
CA LEU A 35 -9.35 -6.95 -11.59
C LEU A 35 -9.36 -7.29 -10.09
N PHE A 36 -9.51 -8.56 -9.76
CA PHE A 36 -9.65 -8.99 -8.37
C PHE A 36 -8.31 -9.00 -7.65
N GLY A 37 -7.23 -9.38 -8.34
CA GLY A 37 -5.87 -9.30 -7.82
C GLY A 37 -5.47 -7.88 -7.46
N TYR A 38 -5.77 -6.93 -8.34
CA TYR A 38 -5.56 -5.50 -8.11
C TYR A 38 -6.37 -4.97 -6.93
N GLY A 39 -7.67 -5.31 -6.86
CA GLY A 39 -8.53 -4.93 -5.73
C GLY A 39 -8.03 -5.50 -4.40
N PHE A 40 -7.57 -6.75 -4.39
CA PHE A 40 -7.06 -7.42 -3.19
C PHE A 40 -5.71 -6.85 -2.73
N PHE A 41 -4.84 -6.45 -3.68
CA PHE A 41 -3.60 -5.73 -3.39
C PHE A 41 -3.86 -4.39 -2.68
N ILE A 42 -4.81 -3.60 -3.20
CA ILE A 42 -5.24 -2.34 -2.58
C ILE A 42 -5.81 -2.61 -1.18
N PHE A 43 -6.73 -3.57 -1.07
CA PHE A 43 -7.39 -3.90 0.18
C PHE A 43 -6.39 -4.30 1.28
N THR A 44 -5.43 -5.17 0.97
CA THR A 44 -4.41 -5.59 1.95
C THR A 44 -3.50 -4.45 2.37
N SER A 45 -3.13 -3.56 1.44
CA SER A 45 -2.37 -2.34 1.76
C SER A 45 -3.15 -1.39 2.66
N LEU A 46 -4.46 -1.21 2.43
CA LEU A 46 -5.35 -0.43 3.29
C LEU A 46 -5.49 -1.04 4.70
N ILE A 47 -5.51 -2.37 4.82
CA ILE A 47 -5.43 -3.02 6.14
C ILE A 47 -4.14 -2.63 6.87
N GLY A 48 -3.02 -2.57 6.14
CA GLY A 48 -1.74 -2.09 6.67
C GLY A 48 -1.83 -0.65 7.22
N VAL A 49 -2.52 0.25 6.52
CA VAL A 49 -2.81 1.62 6.99
C VAL A 49 -3.61 1.59 8.30
N VAL A 50 -4.67 0.79 8.36
CA VAL A 50 -5.53 0.68 9.57
C VAL A 50 -4.70 0.19 10.76
N PHE A 51 -3.87 -0.84 10.58
CA PHE A 51 -3.00 -1.35 11.63
C PHE A 51 -1.98 -0.31 12.11
N ALA A 52 -1.40 0.48 11.21
CA ALA A 52 -0.51 1.57 11.60
C ALA A 52 -1.23 2.66 12.41
N SER A 53 -2.47 2.98 12.06
CA SER A 53 -3.28 3.97 12.77
C SER A 53 -3.66 3.52 14.18
N ILE A 54 -4.01 2.23 14.37
CA ILE A 54 -4.31 1.64 15.68
C ILE A 54 -3.05 1.61 16.56
N ALA A 55 -1.88 1.42 15.96
CA ALA A 55 -0.61 1.38 16.69
C ALA A 55 -0.09 2.77 17.13
N GLU A 56 -0.63 3.87 16.58
CA GLU A 56 -0.17 5.22 16.91
C GLU A 56 -0.64 5.64 18.31
N GLU A 57 0.26 5.48 19.30
CA GLU A 57 0.05 6.00 20.65
C GLU A 57 0.67 7.40 20.81
N PRO A 58 -0.07 8.38 21.39
CA PRO A 58 0.44 9.74 21.59
C PRO A 58 1.65 9.76 22.54
N GLY A 59 2.67 10.55 22.19
CA GLY A 59 3.83 10.83 23.04
C GLY A 59 4.94 9.77 23.06
N THR A 60 4.89 8.76 22.19
CA THR A 60 5.90 7.68 22.16
C THR A 60 6.94 7.84 21.05
N THR A 61 8.16 7.35 21.28
CA THR A 61 9.25 7.27 20.28
C THR A 61 8.91 6.43 19.05
N LYS A 62 7.81 5.67 19.07
CA LYS A 62 7.34 4.82 17.97
C LYS A 62 6.51 5.57 16.93
N ARG A 63 6.22 6.85 17.17
CA ARG A 63 5.46 7.71 16.24
C ARG A 63 6.07 7.73 14.84
N PHE A 64 7.40 7.73 14.75
CA PHE A 64 8.10 7.65 13.45
C PHE A 64 7.71 6.39 12.68
N TYR A 65 7.83 5.21 13.31
CA TYR A 65 7.52 3.93 12.67
C TYR A 65 6.04 3.78 12.32
N CYS A 66 5.13 4.26 13.16
CA CYS A 66 3.70 4.25 12.87
C CYS A 66 3.40 5.09 11.63
N ARG A 67 3.96 6.29 11.55
CA ARG A 67 3.82 7.17 10.37
C ARG A 67 4.47 6.59 9.13
N TYR A 68 5.65 6.00 9.26
CA TYR A 68 6.32 5.33 8.15
C TYR A 68 5.44 4.21 7.58
N CYS A 69 4.90 3.33 8.44
CA CYS A 69 4.01 2.27 8.00
C CYS A 69 2.69 2.82 7.42
N LEU A 70 2.13 3.87 8.02
CA LEU A 70 0.88 4.48 7.58
C LEU A 70 1.05 5.09 6.18
N TYR A 71 2.02 5.99 6.01
CA TYR A 71 2.26 6.66 4.73
C TYR A 71 2.83 5.70 3.68
N GLY A 72 3.67 4.74 4.08
CA GLY A 72 4.18 3.71 3.19
C GLY A 72 3.07 2.88 2.57
N ASN A 73 2.14 2.35 3.38
CA ASN A 73 1.02 1.57 2.88
C ASN A 73 0.05 2.42 2.02
N TRP A 74 -0.12 3.70 2.36
CA TRP A 74 -0.86 4.65 1.51
C TRP A 74 -0.19 4.82 0.14
N LEU A 75 1.12 5.02 0.12
CA LEU A 75 1.87 5.19 -1.12
C LEU A 75 1.76 3.94 -1.99
N VAL A 76 1.93 2.75 -1.39
CA VAL A 76 1.78 1.46 -2.10
C VAL A 76 0.37 1.28 -2.68
N THR A 77 -0.67 1.80 -2.00
CA THR A 77 -2.04 1.79 -2.52
C THR A 77 -2.24 2.75 -3.70
N LEU A 78 -1.71 3.97 -3.59
CA LEU A 78 -1.97 5.04 -4.56
C LEU A 78 -1.09 4.94 -5.81
N PHE A 79 0.12 4.38 -5.70
CA PHE A 79 1.08 4.33 -6.79
C PHE A 79 0.52 3.59 -8.02
N PRO A 80 -0.05 2.37 -7.89
CA PRO A 80 -0.61 1.66 -9.04
C PRO A 80 -1.79 2.41 -9.67
N LEU A 81 -2.64 3.05 -8.85
CA LEU A 81 -3.78 3.84 -9.34
C LEU A 81 -3.31 5.03 -10.17
N TYR A 82 -2.25 5.70 -9.71
CA TYR A 82 -1.62 6.80 -10.44
C TYR A 82 -1.08 6.32 -11.79
N PHE A 83 -0.33 5.22 -11.85
CA PHE A 83 0.21 4.73 -13.12
C PHE A 83 -0.85 4.25 -14.08
N HIS A 84 -1.91 3.60 -13.60
CA HIS A 84 -3.04 3.20 -14.44
C HIS A 84 -3.72 4.43 -15.05
N TRP A 85 -4.00 5.45 -14.24
CA TRP A 85 -4.57 6.70 -14.72
C TRP A 85 -3.67 7.42 -15.74
N VAL A 86 -2.36 7.49 -15.49
CA VAL A 86 -1.40 8.08 -16.43
C VAL A 86 -1.35 7.28 -17.73
N ALA A 87 -1.35 5.95 -17.67
CA ALA A 87 -1.35 5.07 -18.84
C ALA A 87 -2.61 5.26 -19.71
N ASP A 88 -3.78 5.40 -19.09
CA ASP A 88 -5.05 5.51 -19.82
C ASP A 88 -5.36 6.93 -20.30
N SER A 89 -4.92 7.95 -19.55
CA SER A 89 -5.34 9.34 -19.80
C SER A 89 -4.26 10.21 -20.42
N VAL A 90 -2.99 10.00 -20.06
CA VAL A 90 -1.91 10.92 -20.42
C VAL A 90 -1.09 10.39 -21.60
N PHE A 91 -0.76 9.10 -21.59
CA PHE A 91 0.03 8.50 -22.67
C PHE A 91 -0.66 8.56 -24.04
N PRO A 92 -1.97 8.30 -24.20
CA PRO A 92 -2.62 8.37 -25.50
C PRO A 92 -2.54 9.77 -26.11
N ILE A 93 -2.78 10.80 -25.30
CA ILE A 93 -2.70 12.20 -25.71
C ILE A 93 -1.26 12.56 -26.12
N LEU A 94 -0.26 12.13 -25.35
CA LEU A 94 1.14 12.36 -25.69
C LEU A 94 1.53 11.69 -27.01
N ILE A 95 1.11 10.45 -27.23
CA ILE A 95 1.38 9.72 -28.47
C ILE A 95 0.72 10.46 -29.64
N GLU A 96 -0.56 10.79 -29.56
CA GLU A 96 -1.26 11.53 -30.64
C GLU A 96 -0.66 12.91 -30.92
N THR A 97 -0.09 13.58 -29.91
CA THR A 97 0.45 14.94 -30.06
C THR A 97 1.86 14.94 -30.65
N PHE A 98 2.69 13.95 -30.32
CA PHE A 98 4.12 13.96 -30.61
C PHE A 98 4.60 12.90 -31.61
N LEU A 99 3.77 11.88 -31.89
CA LEU A 99 4.14 10.70 -32.68
C LEU A 99 3.17 10.53 -33.87
#